data_AF-A0A8J4LQB5-F1
#
_entry.id   AF-A0A8J4LQB5-F1
#
_cell.length_a   1.000
_cell.length_b   1.000
_cell.length_c   1.000
_cell.angle_alpha   90.00
_cell.angle_beta   90.00
_cell.angle_gamma   90.00
#
_symmetry.space_group_name_H-M   'P 1'
#
loop_
_entity.id
_entity.type
_entity.pdbx_description
1 polymer ?
#
loop_
_entity_poly.entity_id
_entity_poly.type
_entity_poly.pdbx_seq_one_letter_code
_entity_poly.pdbx_strand_id
1 'polypeptide(L)'
;MLAQLRPSVRSGRQAFSCGRQAIASRPLVRTQAYVEASTSYAVLQQAIAYAAVLGAEGVYTRTQLPEGAPGRPEVVPIAGGVAGTLIATSLVLANNDLLFTPAFIVGLLTSGAMLAYCVKRTIDTKQDDTDWPGPKAWPAGMALVSFFALNVFIQAIRAEL
;
A
#
# COMPACT_ATOMS: atom_id res chain seq x y z
N MET A 1 -83.59 3.48 -19.55
CA MET A 1 -82.93 2.24 -20.00
C MET A 1 -82.17 1.66 -18.82
N LEU A 2 -82.64 0.49 -18.38
CA LEU A 2 -82.20 -0.27 -17.21
C LEU A 2 -80.90 -1.04 -17.47
N ALA A 3 -80.05 -1.08 -16.43
CA ALA A 3 -79.35 -2.24 -15.86
C ALA A 3 -78.43 -3.10 -16.78
N GLN A 4 -77.29 -3.64 -16.35
CA GLN A 4 -77.06 -4.38 -15.12
C GLN A 4 -75.57 -4.38 -14.73
N LEU A 5 -75.31 -4.06 -13.47
CA LEU A 5 -74.12 -4.46 -12.72
C LEU A 5 -74.12 -5.99 -12.56
N ARG A 6 -73.00 -6.65 -12.89
CA ARG A 6 -72.76 -8.05 -12.51
C ARG A 6 -71.76 -8.12 -11.36
N PRO A 7 -72.16 -8.58 -10.16
CA PRO A 7 -71.22 -8.89 -9.10
C PRO A 7 -70.70 -10.32 -9.31
N SER A 8 -69.41 -10.47 -9.64
CA SER A 8 -68.78 -11.80 -9.58
C SER A 8 -68.32 -12.09 -8.15
N VAL A 9 -69.22 -12.68 -7.37
CA VAL A 9 -68.85 -13.34 -6.10
C VAL A 9 -68.12 -14.62 -6.46
N ARG A 10 -66.79 -14.62 -6.33
CA ARG A 10 -65.99 -15.85 -6.29
C ARG A 10 -65.47 -16.06 -4.88
N SER A 11 -66.26 -16.79 -4.11
CA SER A 11 -65.82 -17.51 -2.92
C SER A 11 -64.69 -18.45 -3.32
N GLY A 12 -63.50 -18.18 -2.80
CA GLY A 12 -62.32 -19.03 -2.95
C GLY A 12 -61.54 -18.98 -1.66
N ARG A 13 -61.93 -19.81 -0.69
CA ARG A 13 -61.06 -20.20 0.43
C ARG A 13 -59.76 -20.71 -0.17
N GLN A 14 -58.71 -19.90 -0.11
CA GLN A 14 -57.35 -20.39 -0.32
C GLN A 14 -56.67 -20.42 1.04
N ALA A 15 -56.41 -21.67 1.43
CA ALA A 15 -55.77 -22.11 2.64
C ALA A 15 -54.49 -21.34 2.91
N PHE A 16 -54.20 -21.17 4.21
CA PHE A 16 -52.86 -20.89 4.72
C PHE A 16 -51.87 -21.90 4.12
N SER A 17 -51.20 -21.52 3.04
CA SER A 17 -49.99 -22.22 2.64
C SER A 17 -48.90 -21.71 3.58
N CYS A 18 -48.45 -22.59 4.46
CA CYS A 18 -47.19 -22.45 5.16
C CYS A 18 -46.09 -22.59 4.10
N GLY A 19 -45.92 -21.54 3.31
CA GLY A 19 -44.78 -21.41 2.42
C GLY A 19 -43.57 -21.22 3.31
N ARG A 20 -42.76 -22.27 3.46
CA ARG A 20 -41.36 -22.15 3.86
C ARG A 20 -40.80 -20.95 3.12
N GLN A 21 -40.56 -19.86 3.84
CA GLN A 21 -39.73 -18.77 3.32
C GLN A 21 -38.42 -19.45 2.95
N ALA A 22 -38.20 -19.62 1.66
CA ALA A 22 -36.85 -19.81 1.15
C ALA A 22 -36.10 -18.59 1.67
N ILE A 23 -35.31 -18.81 2.72
CA ILE A 23 -34.33 -17.86 3.19
C ILE A 23 -33.46 -17.68 1.97
N ALA A 24 -33.73 -16.64 1.19
CA ALA A 24 -32.82 -16.18 0.18
C ALA A 24 -31.54 -15.93 0.96
N SER A 25 -30.58 -16.83 0.78
CA SER A 25 -29.21 -16.62 1.20
C SER A 25 -28.83 -15.31 0.54
N ARG A 26 -28.89 -14.23 1.33
CA ARG A 26 -28.36 -12.94 0.89
C ARG A 26 -26.98 -13.27 0.38
N PRO A 27 -26.62 -12.94 -0.87
CA PRO A 27 -25.24 -13.07 -1.28
C PRO A 27 -24.46 -12.35 -0.20
N LEU A 28 -23.56 -13.07 0.46
CA LEU A 28 -22.58 -12.44 1.33
C LEU A 28 -21.95 -11.40 0.44
N VAL A 29 -22.35 -10.14 0.63
CA VAL A 29 -21.64 -9.00 0.10
C VAL A 29 -20.28 -9.19 0.75
N ARG A 30 -19.36 -9.74 -0.03
CA ARG A 30 -17.98 -9.82 0.35
C ARG A 30 -17.59 -8.35 0.41
N THR A 31 -17.63 -7.78 1.61
CA THR A 31 -17.06 -6.48 1.92
C THR A 31 -15.55 -6.67 1.84
N GLN A 32 -15.06 -6.97 0.65
CA GLN A 32 -13.65 -6.86 0.35
C GLN A 32 -13.47 -5.38 0.04
N ALA A 33 -12.64 -4.72 0.83
CA ALA A 33 -12.44 -3.29 0.75
C ALA A 33 -12.20 -2.88 -0.70
N TYR A 34 -13.12 -2.09 -1.24
CA TYR A 34 -12.87 -1.34 -2.46
C TYR A 34 -11.82 -0.29 -2.06
N VAL A 35 -10.54 -0.62 -2.20
CA VAL A 35 -9.50 0.39 -2.13
C VAL A 35 -9.82 1.33 -3.27
N GLU A 36 -10.27 2.54 -2.93
CA GLU A 36 -10.62 3.54 -3.93
C GLU A 36 -9.42 3.70 -4.86
N ALA A 37 -9.62 3.52 -6.17
CA ALA A 37 -8.52 3.48 -7.13
C ALA A 37 -7.59 4.70 -6.99
N SER A 38 -8.14 5.86 -6.60
CA SER A 38 -7.43 7.08 -6.24
C SER A 38 -6.34 6.87 -5.17
N THR A 39 -6.63 6.08 -4.13
CA THR A 39 -5.70 5.77 -3.02
C THR A 39 -4.58 4.84 -3.49
N SER A 40 -4.91 3.80 -4.26
CA SER A 40 -3.91 2.89 -4.84
C SER A 40 -2.94 3.62 -5.77
N TYR A 41 -3.44 4.52 -6.61
CA TYR A 41 -2.60 5.34 -7.49
C TYR A 41 -1.72 6.33 -6.72
N ALA A 42 -2.22 6.94 -5.64
CA ALA A 42 -1.42 7.82 -4.80
C ALA A 42 -0.26 7.07 -4.12
N VAL A 43 -0.54 5.88 -3.57
CA VAL A 43 0.46 4.98 -2.98
C VAL A 43 1.50 4.56 -4.03
N LEU A 44 1.04 4.22 -5.24
CA LEU A 44 1.91 3.85 -6.35
C LEU A 44 2.88 4.97 -6.72
N GLN A 45 2.41 6.20 -6.85
CA GLN A 45 3.23 7.35 -7.20
C GLN A 45 4.30 7.61 -6.14
N GLN A 46 3.92 7.54 -4.85
CA GLN A 46 4.85 7.72 -3.74
C GLN A 46 5.88 6.57 -3.67
N ALA A 47 5.47 5.34 -3.93
CA ALA A 47 6.37 4.18 -3.97
C ALA A 47 7.39 4.28 -5.12
N ILE A 48 6.94 4.68 -6.32
CA ILE A 48 7.83 4.88 -7.48
C ILE A 48 8.80 6.04 -7.21
N ALA A 49 8.30 7.17 -6.69
CA ALA A 49 9.13 8.31 -6.34
C ALA A 49 10.18 7.91 -5.28
N TYR A 50 9.77 7.15 -4.26
CA TYR A 50 10.68 6.63 -3.24
C TYR A 50 11.77 5.73 -3.84
N ALA A 51 11.41 4.79 -4.72
CA ALA A 51 12.38 3.91 -5.39
C ALA A 51 13.39 4.71 -6.23
N ALA A 52 12.92 5.74 -6.95
CA ALA A 52 13.78 6.61 -7.75
C ALA A 52 14.75 7.41 -6.87
N VAL A 53 14.26 8.01 -5.77
CA VAL A 53 15.08 8.78 -4.83
C VAL A 53 16.10 7.89 -4.13
N LEU A 54 15.71 6.68 -3.70
CA LEU A 54 16.60 5.71 -3.08
C LEU A 54 17.71 5.24 -4.02
N GLY A 55 17.38 4.97 -5.29
CA GLY A 55 18.36 4.63 -6.31
C GLY A 55 19.31 5.79 -6.62
N ALA A 56 18.77 7.00 -6.81
CA ALA A 56 19.56 8.20 -7.08
C ALA A 56 20.49 8.54 -5.93
N GLU A 57 20.03 8.42 -4.67
CA GLU A 57 20.86 8.60 -3.49
C GLU A 57 22.02 7.60 -3.46
N GLY A 58 21.71 6.32 -3.64
CA GLY A 58 22.73 5.27 -3.62
C GLY A 58 23.82 5.48 -4.66
N VAL A 59 23.45 5.90 -5.87
CA VAL A 59 24.42 6.23 -6.93
C VAL A 59 25.21 7.48 -6.57
N TYR A 60 24.53 8.57 -6.21
CA TYR A 60 25.15 9.85 -5.90
C TYR A 60 26.17 9.72 -4.76
N THR A 61 25.77 9.15 -3.62
CA THR A 61 26.64 9.01 -2.45
C THR A 61 27.83 8.08 -2.73
N ARG A 62 27.67 7.05 -3.57
CA ARG A 62 28.80 6.20 -3.98
C ARG A 62 29.80 6.88 -4.91
N THR A 63 29.37 7.87 -5.69
CA THR A 63 30.28 8.68 -6.53
C THR A 63 31.06 9.71 -5.71
N GLN A 64 30.49 10.18 -4.60
CA GLN A 64 31.09 11.21 -3.75
C GLN A 64 32.00 10.64 -2.65
N LEU A 65 31.74 9.42 -2.14
CA LEU A 65 32.50 8.82 -1.05
C LEU A 65 33.46 7.71 -1.52
N PRO A 66 34.73 7.69 -1.06
CA PRO A 66 35.68 6.61 -1.34
C PRO A 66 35.23 5.25 -0.76
N GLU A 67 35.78 4.16 -1.29
CA GLU A 67 35.38 2.80 -0.88
C GLU A 67 35.78 2.54 0.58
N GLY A 68 34.82 2.10 1.40
CA GLY A 68 35.01 1.87 2.83
C GLY A 68 34.80 3.09 3.72
N ALA A 69 34.44 4.26 3.18
CA ALA A 69 34.12 5.43 4.01
C ALA A 69 32.86 5.18 4.87
N PRO A 70 32.89 5.52 6.17
CA PRO A 70 31.72 5.39 7.04
C PRO A 70 30.57 6.24 6.49
N GLY A 71 29.40 5.63 6.33
CA GLY A 71 28.21 6.27 5.75
C GLY A 71 28.00 6.05 4.25
N ARG A 72 28.97 5.43 3.54
CA ARG A 72 28.79 5.02 2.14
C ARG A 72 27.68 3.96 2.02
N PRO A 73 26.72 4.13 1.11
CA PRO A 73 25.71 3.11 0.89
C PRO A 73 26.29 1.85 0.26
N GLU A 74 25.85 0.72 0.81
CA GLU A 74 26.08 -0.59 0.24
C GLU A 74 25.13 -0.81 -0.95
N VAL A 75 25.64 -1.43 -2.01
CA VAL A 75 24.85 -1.66 -3.23
C VAL A 75 23.73 -2.66 -2.98
N VAL A 76 23.99 -3.72 -2.20
CA VAL A 76 23.04 -4.82 -1.99
C VAL A 76 21.79 -4.37 -1.25
N PRO A 77 21.86 -3.65 -0.11
CA PRO A 77 20.67 -3.16 0.59
C PRO A 77 19.87 -2.16 -0.24
N ILE A 78 20.52 -1.22 -0.94
CA ILE A 78 19.82 -0.23 -1.78
C ILE A 78 19.15 -0.91 -2.97
N ALA A 79 19.85 -1.79 -3.69
CA ALA A 79 19.27 -2.53 -4.79
C ALA A 79 18.09 -3.39 -4.33
N GLY A 80 18.20 -4.02 -3.16
CA GLY A 80 17.10 -4.75 -2.52
C GLY A 80 15.91 -3.86 -2.18
N GLY A 81 16.16 -2.66 -1.62
CA GLY A 81 15.12 -1.68 -1.31
C GLY A 81 14.40 -1.17 -2.55
N VAL A 82 15.13 -0.85 -3.61
CA VAL A 82 14.57 -0.41 -4.90
C VAL A 82 13.79 -1.55 -5.54
N ALA A 83 14.37 -2.75 -5.64
CA ALA A 83 13.72 -3.91 -6.24
C ALA A 83 12.46 -4.32 -5.48
N GLY A 84 12.50 -4.39 -4.15
CA GLY A 84 11.33 -4.71 -3.32
C GLY A 84 10.20 -3.69 -3.48
N THR A 85 10.54 -2.40 -3.58
CA THR A 85 9.55 -1.34 -3.82
C THR A 85 8.96 -1.44 -5.22
N LEU A 86 9.76 -1.77 -6.24
CA LEU A 86 9.28 -1.99 -7.60
C LEU A 86 8.41 -3.25 -7.72
N ILE A 87 8.75 -4.32 -7.00
CA ILE A 87 7.93 -5.53 -6.92
C ILE A 87 6.57 -5.19 -6.30
N ALA A 88 6.53 -4.50 -5.16
CA ALA A 88 5.28 -4.05 -4.55
C ALA A 88 4.44 -3.20 -5.52
N THR A 89 5.08 -2.24 -6.20
CA THR A 89 4.45 -1.39 -7.22
C THR A 89 3.88 -2.22 -8.38
N SER A 90 4.63 -3.21 -8.88
CA SER A 90 4.19 -4.07 -9.97
C SER A 90 3.00 -4.95 -9.60
N LEU A 91 2.94 -5.41 -8.34
CA LEU A 91 1.82 -6.17 -7.81
C LEU A 91 0.55 -5.32 -7.68
N VAL A 92 0.69 -4.03 -7.29
CA VAL A 92 -0.43 -3.07 -7.31
C VAL A 92 -0.88 -2.79 -8.75
N LEU A 93 0.06 -2.64 -9.70
CA LEU A 93 -0.26 -2.42 -11.13
C LEU A 93 -0.98 -3.59 -11.79
N ALA A 94 -0.78 -4.82 -11.30
CA ALA A 94 -1.49 -5.99 -11.79
C ALA A 94 -3.02 -5.92 -11.56
N ASN A 95 -3.48 -4.94 -10.76
CA ASN A 95 -4.88 -4.56 -10.58
C ASN A 95 -5.79 -5.76 -10.25
N ASN A 96 -5.29 -6.61 -9.36
CA ASN A 96 -5.98 -7.80 -8.89
C ASN A 96 -6.23 -7.65 -7.38
N ASP A 97 -7.50 -7.71 -6.98
CA ASP A 97 -7.93 -7.47 -5.59
C ASP A 97 -7.29 -8.43 -4.57
N LEU A 98 -6.85 -9.62 -5.01
CA LEU A 98 -6.15 -10.59 -4.15
C LEU A 98 -4.66 -10.26 -3.96
N LEU A 99 -4.10 -9.40 -4.81
CA LEU A 99 -2.69 -9.03 -4.83
C LEU A 99 -2.41 -7.71 -4.11
N PHE A 100 -3.42 -6.92 -3.75
CA PHE A 100 -3.21 -5.66 -3.02
C PHE A 100 -2.62 -5.88 -1.62
N THR A 101 -3.22 -6.76 -0.81
CA THR A 101 -2.70 -7.08 0.53
C THR A 101 -1.24 -7.54 0.52
N PRO A 102 -0.84 -8.54 -0.28
CA PRO A 102 0.56 -8.96 -0.32
C PRO A 102 1.47 -7.86 -0.90
N ALA A 103 1.00 -7.04 -1.85
CA ALA A 103 1.78 -5.92 -2.38
C ALA A 103 2.10 -4.89 -1.30
N PHE A 104 1.10 -4.51 -0.49
CA PHE A 104 1.30 -3.54 0.58
C PHE A 104 2.16 -4.10 1.72
N ILE A 105 2.04 -5.40 2.04
CA ILE A 105 2.92 -6.07 3.01
C ILE A 105 4.37 -6.05 2.51
N VAL A 106 4.62 -6.40 1.25
CA VAL A 106 5.96 -6.36 0.66
C VAL A 106 6.51 -4.93 0.69
N GLY A 107 5.70 -3.93 0.33
CA GLY A 107 6.08 -2.52 0.40
C GLY A 107 6.42 -2.06 1.82
N LEU A 108 5.62 -2.48 2.81
CA LEU A 108 5.83 -2.17 4.23
C LEU A 108 7.11 -2.79 4.77
N LEU A 109 7.36 -4.07 4.48
CA LEU A 109 8.59 -4.75 4.91
C LEU A 109 9.82 -4.14 4.26
N THR A 110 9.74 -3.82 2.97
CA THR A 110 10.86 -3.23 2.22
C THR A 110 11.19 -1.82 2.73
N SER A 111 10.19 -0.97 2.88
CA SER A 111 10.37 0.40 3.40
C SER A 111 10.83 0.40 4.87
N GLY A 112 10.32 -0.53 5.69
CA GLY A 112 10.77 -0.71 7.08
C GLY A 112 12.22 -1.18 7.19
N ALA A 113 12.63 -2.15 6.36
CA ALA A 113 14.02 -2.59 6.29
C ALA A 113 14.95 -1.45 5.85
N MET A 114 14.53 -0.63 4.88
CA MET A 114 15.30 0.53 4.43
C MET A 114 15.36 1.66 5.44
N LEU A 115 14.29 1.89 6.19
CA LEU A 115 14.31 2.80 7.33
C LEU A 115 15.35 2.36 8.37
N ALA A 116 15.31 1.10 8.79
CA ALA A 116 16.27 0.56 9.75
C ALA A 116 17.71 0.65 9.22
N TYR A 117 17.91 0.38 7.93
CA TYR A 117 19.21 0.52 7.27
C TYR A 117 19.72 1.98 7.27
N CYS A 118 18.87 2.95 6.92
CA CYS A 118 19.24 4.37 6.88
C CYS A 118 19.51 4.92 8.28
N VAL A 119 18.73 4.51 9.29
CA VAL A 119 18.97 4.86 10.70
C VAL A 119 20.31 4.30 11.16
N LYS A 120 20.59 3.02 10.86
CA LYS A 120 21.88 2.41 11.18
C LYS A 120 23.04 3.15 10.50
N ARG A 121 22.93 3.48 9.21
CA ARG A 121 23.92 4.33 8.50
C ARG A 121 24.13 5.67 9.21
N THR A 122 23.06 6.30 9.71
CA THR A 122 23.15 7.60 10.41
C THR A 122 23.92 7.48 11.72
N ILE A 123 23.69 6.40 12.48
CA ILE A 123 24.38 6.13 13.75
C ILE A 123 25.85 5.80 13.51
N ASP A 124 26.14 4.96 12.51
CA ASP A 124 27.49 4.47 12.20
C ASP A 124 28.37 5.54 11.54
N THR A 125 27.78 6.57 10.92
CA THR A 125 28.52 7.68 10.32
C THR A 125 29.09 8.58 11.43
N LYS A 126 30.40 8.84 11.42
CA LYS A 126 31.01 9.79 12.38
C LYS A 126 30.54 11.21 12.04
N GLN A 127 30.13 11.96 13.06
CA GLN A 127 29.84 13.38 12.90
C GLN A 127 31.16 14.14 12.83
N ASP A 128 31.34 14.94 11.80
CA ASP A 128 32.35 15.99 11.77
C ASP A 128 31.61 17.31 12.00
N ASP A 129 32.00 18.03 13.06
CA ASP A 129 31.36 19.30 13.44
C ASP A 129 31.78 20.47 12.53
N THR A 130 32.75 20.24 11.63
CA THR A 130 33.27 21.26 10.71
C THR A 130 32.65 21.21 9.31
N ASP A 131 31.93 20.13 8.96
CA ASP A 131 31.27 19.99 7.66
C ASP A 131 29.75 20.29 7.75
N TRP A 132 29.26 21.19 6.87
CA TRP A 132 27.83 21.49 6.72
C TRP A 132 27.37 21.36 5.26
N PRO A 133 26.24 20.65 4.97
CA PRO A 133 25.40 19.87 5.88
C PRO A 133 26.08 18.51 6.13
N GLY A 134 26.58 18.28 7.34
CA GLY A 134 27.56 17.22 7.62
C GLY A 134 27.17 15.81 7.18
N PRO A 135 28.12 14.85 7.23
CA PRO A 135 27.99 13.53 6.61
C PRO A 135 26.78 12.69 7.08
N LYS A 136 26.18 13.02 8.22
CA LYS A 136 24.93 12.41 8.72
C LYS A 136 23.65 12.93 8.07
N ALA A 137 23.65 14.14 7.52
CA ALA A 137 22.45 14.80 7.01
C ALA A 137 21.78 13.97 5.90
N TRP A 138 22.60 13.30 5.09
CA TRP A 138 22.13 12.56 3.93
C TRP A 138 21.50 11.19 4.29
N PRO A 139 22.16 10.31 5.08
CA PRO A 139 21.49 9.13 5.65
C PRO A 139 20.24 9.47 6.49
N ALA A 140 20.27 10.57 7.26
CA ALA A 140 19.13 11.00 8.07
C ALA A 140 17.95 11.46 7.22
N GLY A 141 18.21 12.20 6.14
CA GLY A 141 17.20 12.59 5.15
C GLY A 141 16.56 11.37 4.50
N MET A 142 17.36 10.36 4.13
CA MET A 142 16.84 9.12 3.58
C MET A 142 16.05 8.28 4.60
N ALA A 143 16.42 8.32 5.88
CA ALA A 143 15.62 7.71 6.94
C ALA A 143 14.24 8.38 7.04
N LEU A 144 14.18 9.71 6.99
CA LEU A 144 12.91 10.45 7.00
C LEU A 144 12.05 10.12 5.77
N VAL A 145 12.64 10.08 4.58
CA VAL A 145 11.93 9.70 3.35
C VAL A 145 11.41 8.25 3.44
N SER A 146 12.22 7.33 3.95
CA SER A 146 11.82 5.93 4.18
C SER A 146 10.69 5.81 5.20
N PHE A 147 10.68 6.66 6.24
CA PHE A 147 9.61 6.74 7.22
C PHE A 147 8.29 7.18 6.60
N PHE A 148 8.30 8.17 5.69
CA PHE A 148 7.09 8.56 4.96
C PHE A 148 6.62 7.43 4.04
N ALA A 149 7.52 6.77 3.32
CA ALA A 149 7.17 5.61 2.48
C ALA A 149 6.52 4.48 3.31
N LEU A 150 7.06 4.19 4.51
CA LEU A 150 6.47 3.22 5.43
C LEU A 150 5.07 3.62 5.90
N ASN A 151 4.87 4.90 6.24
CA ASN A 151 3.54 5.39 6.64
C ASN A 151 2.52 5.27 5.51
N VAL A 152 2.93 5.46 4.26
CA VAL A 152 2.05 5.30 3.08
C VAL A 152 1.58 3.84 2.96
N PHE A 153 2.47 2.87 3.12
CA PHE A 153 2.08 1.45 3.10
C PHE A 153 1.23 1.05 4.32
N ILE A 154 1.47 1.62 5.51
CA ILE A 154 0.59 1.42 6.67
C ILE A 154 -0.81 1.96 6.39
N GLN A 155 -0.91 3.17 5.83
CA GLN A 155 -2.20 3.76 5.47
C GLN A 155 -2.92 2.93 4.41
N ALA A 156 -2.19 2.42 3.41
CA ALA A 156 -2.74 1.54 2.38
C ALA A 156 -3.35 0.25 2.99
N ILE A 157 -2.63 -0.40 3.91
CA ILE A 157 -3.14 -1.59 4.61
C ILE A 157 -4.36 -1.26 5.46
N ARG A 158 -4.35 -0.13 6.17
CA ARG A 158 -5.51 0.29 6.99
C ARG A 158 -6.73 0.66 6.14
N ALA A 159 -6.53 1.12 4.91
CA ALA A 159 -7.63 1.39 3.98
C ALA A 159 -8.20 0.09 3.36
N GLU A 160 -7.44 -1.01 3.39
CA GLU A 160 -7.85 -2.32 2.88
C GLU A 160 -8.57 -3.19 3.93
N LEU A 161 -8.37 -2.93 5.23
CA LEU A 161 -9.00 -3.65 6.35
C LEU A 161 -10.32 -3.02 6.79
#